data_AF-A0A9P9SN80-F1
#
_entry.id   AF-A0A9P9SN80-F1
#
_cell.length_a   1.000
_cell.length_b   1.000
_cell.length_c   1.000
_cell.angle_alpha   90.00
_cell.angle_beta   90.00
_cell.angle_gamma   90.00
#
_symmetry.space_group_name_H-M   'P 1'
#
loop_
_entity.id
_entity.type
_entity.pdbx_description
1 polymer ?
#
loop_
_entity_poly.entity_id
_entity_poly.type
_entity_poly.pdbx_seq_one_letter_code
_entity_poly.pdbx_strand_id
1 'polypeptide(L)' 'PWPQVIIWLNDIRKHVIYLSDYLKKALIYIDSVEDQPVLKPLIKTIIAAISVLITKF' A
#
# COMPACT_ATOMS: atom_id res chain seq x y z
N PRO A 1 2.36 24.31 4.46
CA PRO A 1 2.84 23.79 5.76
C PRO A 1 2.70 22.26 5.82
N TRP A 2 3.81 21.54 5.74
CA TRP A 2 3.82 20.09 5.98
C TRP A 2 3.39 19.81 7.42
N PRO A 3 2.57 18.78 7.72
CA PRO A 3 2.10 18.55 9.08
C PRO A 3 3.30 18.14 9.92
N GLN A 4 3.68 19.02 10.85
CA GLN A 4 4.73 18.74 11.79
C GLN A 4 4.18 17.85 12.90
N VAL A 5 4.74 16.64 12.97
CA VAL A 5 4.66 15.68 14.07
C VAL A 5 3.24 15.53 14.64
N ILE A 6 2.41 14.75 13.95
CA ILE A 6 1.24 14.14 14.59
C ILE A 6 1.77 13.06 15.52
N ILE A 7 1.55 13.25 16.82
CA ILE A 7 1.74 12.24 17.87
C ILE A 7 1.08 10.94 17.39
N TRP A 8 1.87 9.99 16.92
CA TRP A 8 1.38 8.72 16.39
C TRP A 8 1.06 7.77 17.56
N LEU A 9 0.10 8.18 18.39
CA LEU A 9 -0.57 7.34 19.39
C LEU A 9 -1.93 6.88 18.86
N ASN A 10 -2.07 6.73 17.54
CA ASN A 10 -3.17 5.99 16.97
C ASN A 10 -2.67 4.59 16.64
N ASP A 11 -3.34 3.61 17.25
CA ASP A 11 -3.17 2.17 17.11
C ASP A 11 -2.50 1.78 15.78
N ILE A 12 -1.22 1.41 15.86
CA ILE A 12 -0.39 0.97 14.72
C ILE A 12 -1.14 -0.07 13.89
N ARG A 13 -1.93 -0.92 14.57
CA ARG A 13 -2.79 -1.93 13.95
C ARG A 13 -3.84 -1.32 13.02
N LYS A 14 -4.48 -0.21 13.38
CA LYS A 14 -5.46 0.47 12.51
C LYS A 14 -4.81 0.99 11.24
N HIS A 15 -3.60 1.55 11.35
CA HIS A 15 -2.84 2.03 10.20
C HIS A 15 -2.39 0.88 9.29
N VAL A 16 -1.94 -0.24 9.87
CA VAL A 16 -1.61 -1.47 9.15
C VAL A 16 -2.83 -2.03 8.40
N ILE A 17 -4.00 -2.06 9.05
CA ILE A 17 -5.25 -2.52 8.42
C ILE A 17 -5.65 -1.61 7.26
N TYR A 18 -5.63 -0.29 7.46
CA TYR A 18 -5.97 0.68 6.42
C TYR A 18 -5.03 0.58 5.22
N LEU A 19 -3.72 0.50 5.47
CA LEU A 19 -2.72 0.36 4.43
C LEU A 19 -2.89 -0.96 3.66
N SER A 20 -3.19 -2.06 4.36
CA SER A 20 -3.45 -3.36 3.73
C SER A 20 -4.69 -3.32 2.82
N ASP A 21 -5.78 -2.68 3.25
CA ASP A 21 -6.99 -2.50 2.45
C ASP A 21 -6.71 -1.64 1.20
N TYR A 22 -5.94 -0.56 1.37
CA TYR A 22 -5.55 0.30 0.27
C TYR A 22 -4.70 -0.44 -0.78
N LEU A 23 -3.72 -1.24 -0.35
CA LEU A 23 -2.89 -2.04 -1.24
C LEU A 23 -3.69 -3.09 -2.02
N LYS A 24 -4.70 -3.72 -1.39
CA LYS A 24 -5.62 -4.65 -2.08
C LYS A 24 -6.42 -3.93 -3.17
N LYS A 25 -6.97 -2.75 -2.87
CA LYS A 25 -7.72 -1.94 -3.85
C LYS A 25 -6.81 -1.48 -5.00
N ALA A 26 -5.59 -1.07 -4.70
CA ALA A 26 -4.59 -0.70 -5.70
C ALA A 26 -4.27 -1.88 -6.64
N LEU A 27 -4.12 -3.10 -6.10
CA LEU A 27 -3.88 -4.29 -6.91
C LEU A 27 -5.03 -4.55 -7.90
N ILE A 28 -6.27 -4.49 -7.43
CA ILE A 28 -7.47 -4.69 -8.27
C ILE A 28 -7.53 -3.63 -9.38
N TYR A 29 -7.25 -2.37 -9.03
CA TYR A 29 -7.22 -1.28 -10.00
C TYR A 29 -6.15 -1.50 -11.07
N ILE A 30 -4.93 -1.87 -10.66
CA ILE A 30 -3.83 -2.20 -11.57
C ILE A 30 -4.21 -3.36 -12.50
N ASP A 31 -4.92 -4.36 -11.98
CA ASP A 31 -5.42 -5.47 -12.78
C ASP A 31 -6.44 -5.05 -13.83
N SER A 32 -7.27 -4.05 -13.55
CA SER A 32 -8.23 -3.48 -14.51
C SER A 32 -7.61 -2.57 -15.58
N VAL A 33 -6.41 -2.02 -15.36
CA VAL A 33 -5.75 -1.16 -16.37
C VAL A 33 -5.08 -2.01 -17.44
N GLU A 34 -5.51 -1.82 -18.69
CA GLU A 34 -5.11 -2.62 -19.85
C GLU A 34 -3.83 -2.07 -20.53
N ASP A 35 -3.52 -0.78 -20.36
CA ASP A 35 -2.59 -0.05 -21.24
C ASP A 35 -1.11 0.04 -20.78
N GLN A 36 -0.68 -0.72 -19.77
CA GLN A 36 0.67 -0.57 -19.17
C GLN A 36 1.37 -1.91 -18.87
N PRO A 37 1.70 -2.73 -19.89
CA PRO A 37 2.20 -4.10 -19.71
C PRO A 37 3.57 -4.20 -19.02
N VAL A 38 4.42 -3.18 -19.11
CA VAL A 38 5.75 -3.16 -18.46
C VAL A 38 5.68 -2.64 -17.02
N LEU A 39 4.82 -1.65 -16.78
CA LEU A 39 4.71 -1.00 -15.47
C LEU A 39 3.89 -1.85 -14.48
N LYS A 40 2.91 -2.61 -14.98
CA LYS A 40 1.99 -3.44 -14.19
C LYS A 40 2.71 -4.54 -13.36
N PRO A 41 3.64 -5.34 -13.92
CA PRO A 41 4.43 -6.30 -13.14
C PRO A 41 5.31 -5.63 -12.07
N LEU A 42 5.89 -4.48 -12.38
CA LEU A 42 6.75 -3.73 -11.45
C LEU A 42 5.94 -3.20 -10.26
N ILE A 43 4.80 -2.55 -10.50
CA ILE A 43 3.96 -2.02 -9.43
C ILE A 43 3.40 -3.16 -8.56
N LYS A 44 2.99 -4.29 -9.16
CA LYS A 44 2.56 -5.47 -8.40
C LYS A 44 3.65 -6.00 -7.48
N THR A 45 4.89 -6.05 -7.97
CA THR A 45 6.05 -6.47 -7.17
C THR A 45 6.29 -5.53 -5.99
N ILE A 46 6.19 -4.22 -6.22
CA ILE A 46 6.31 -3.21 -5.16
C ILE A 46 5.19 -3.36 -4.12
N ILE A 47 3.94 -3.53 -4.55
CA ILE A 47 2.78 -3.74 -3.65
C ILE A 47 2.97 -5.02 -2.81
N ALA A 48 3.45 -6.10 -3.43
CA ALA A 48 3.74 -7.34 -2.72
C ALA A 48 4.87 -7.16 -1.68
N ALA A 49 5.96 -6.48 -2.05
CA ALA A 49 7.08 -6.22 -1.14
C ALA A 49 6.65 -5.36 0.07
N ILE A 50 5.85 -4.31 -0.17
CA ILE A 50 5.29 -3.48 0.90
C ILE A 50 4.36 -4.30 1.79
N SER A 51 3.51 -5.16 1.21
CA SER A 51 2.62 -6.04 1.97
C SER A 51 3.41 -6.98 2.89
N VAL A 52 4.50 -7.58 2.39
CA VAL A 52 5.41 -8.41 3.20
C VAL A 52 6.06 -7.60 4.32
N LEU A 53 6.49 -6.37 4.03
CA LEU A 53 7.11 -5.50 5.04
C LEU A 53 6.13 -5.20 6.19
N ILE A 54 4.87 -4.93 5.86
CA ILE A 54 3.82 -4.61 6.84
C ILE A 54 3.48 -5.79 7.73
N THR A 55 3.50 -7.03 7.23
CA THR A 55 3.23 -8.23 8.05
C THR A 55 4.25 -8.48 9.17
N LYS A 56 5.39 -7.80 9.14
CA LYS A 56 6.44 -7.88 10.17
C LYS A 56 6.25 -6.86 11.31
N PHE A 57 5.25 -5.97 11.20
CA PHE A 57 4.85 -5.01 12.23
C PHE A 57 3.53 -5.43 12.89
#